data_AF-A0A958LCK1-F1
#
_entry.id   AF-A0A958LCK1-F1
#
_cell.length_a   1.000
_cell.length_b   1.000
_cell.length_c   1.000
_cell.angle_alpha   90.00
_cell.angle_beta   90.00
_cell.angle_gamma   90.00
#
_symmetry.space_group_name_H-M   'P 1'
#
loop_
_entity.id
_entity.type
_entity.pdbx_description
1 polymer ?
#
loop_
_entity_poly.entity_id
_entity_poly.type
_entity_poly.pdbx_seq_one_letter_code
_entity_poly.pdbx_strand_id
1 'polypeptide(L)'
;MSRRPQTTCGVLLFVLLALLISGCGRAVVIELSAEQQASRESTLRELLETAVLNLREPGGLPDAEAALRVARDLAPDDPRVLDGLGSVRFRQGKLDQAEQYFREAILAEPAYDRAYAHLALVAEAQQDLSAARALLSLALRLNPMNFRARNNLALLSLRDGREEEAVEEFLRAYQTAGPGDVVLEFNRSLAVEPQNP
;
A
#
# COMPACT_ATOMS: atom_id res chain seq x y z
N MET A 1 -31.41 31.46 -64.65
CA MET A 1 -31.87 30.09 -64.35
C MET A 1 -30.75 29.16 -64.79
N SER A 2 -30.14 28.25 -64.03
CA SER A 2 -30.52 27.56 -62.80
C SER A 2 -29.25 27.23 -61.99
N ARG A 3 -29.36 27.31 -60.66
CA ARG A 3 -28.36 26.80 -59.72
C ARG A 3 -28.44 25.26 -59.70
N ARG A 4 -27.31 24.56 -59.80
CA ARG A 4 -27.18 23.16 -59.35
C ARG A 4 -26.19 23.14 -58.18
N PRO A 5 -26.55 22.63 -56.99
CA PRO A 5 -25.61 22.49 -55.89
C PRO A 5 -24.78 21.22 -56.10
N GLN A 6 -23.46 21.37 -56.24
CA GLN A 6 -22.49 20.28 -56.12
C GLN A 6 -22.06 20.13 -54.66
N THR A 7 -22.88 19.56 -53.78
CA THR A 7 -22.43 19.20 -52.41
C THR A 7 -23.40 18.20 -51.77
N THR A 8 -23.45 16.96 -52.24
CA THR A 8 -24.20 15.90 -51.51
C THR A 8 -23.47 14.56 -51.42
N CYS A 9 -22.42 14.32 -52.21
CA CYS A 9 -21.69 13.05 -52.15
C CYS A 9 -20.61 13.00 -51.03
N GLY A 10 -20.01 14.14 -50.67
CA GLY A 10 -18.98 14.20 -49.60
C GLY A 10 -19.55 14.16 -48.17
N VAL A 11 -20.77 14.64 -47.95
CA VAL A 11 -21.37 14.72 -46.60
C VAL A 11 -21.94 13.37 -46.16
N LEU A 12 -22.46 12.56 -47.08
CA LEU A 12 -22.97 11.21 -46.75
C LEU A 12 -21.83 10.23 -46.35
N LEU A 13 -20.65 10.36 -46.96
CA LEU A 13 -19.49 9.53 -46.61
C LEU A 13 -18.92 9.90 -45.23
N PHE A 14 -18.94 11.19 -44.86
CA PHE A 14 -18.57 11.65 -43.52
C PHE A 14 -19.57 11.24 -42.44
N VAL A 15 -20.88 11.23 -42.75
CA VAL A 15 -21.91 10.80 -41.80
C VAL A 15 -21.88 9.29 -41.57
N LEU A 16 -21.57 8.49 -42.60
CA LEU A 16 -21.39 7.03 -42.44
C LEU A 16 -20.11 6.67 -41.67
N LEU A 17 -19.00 7.42 -41.86
CA LEU A 17 -17.80 7.26 -41.03
C LEU A 17 -18.06 7.70 -39.59
N ALA A 18 -18.81 8.78 -39.37
CA ALA A 18 -19.17 9.28 -38.03
C ALA A 18 -20.15 8.37 -37.28
N LEU A 19 -21.03 7.65 -37.98
CA LEU A 19 -21.95 6.67 -37.37
C LEU A 19 -21.27 5.34 -37.02
N LEU A 20 -20.25 4.92 -37.78
CA LEU A 20 -19.39 3.78 -37.40
C LEU A 20 -18.49 4.11 -36.19
N ILE A 21 -18.14 5.39 -36.00
CA ILE A 21 -17.41 5.89 -34.83
C ILE A 21 -18.32 6.03 -33.61
N SER A 22 -19.63 6.24 -33.78
CA SER A 22 -20.54 6.53 -32.65
C SER A 22 -21.00 5.29 -31.86
N GLY A 23 -20.95 4.08 -32.44
CA GLY A 23 -21.27 2.82 -31.76
C GLY A 23 -20.04 1.97 -31.46
N CYS A 24 -19.28 1.59 -32.50
CA CYS A 24 -18.07 0.77 -32.35
C CYS A 24 -16.86 1.59 -31.90
N GLY A 25 -16.68 2.82 -32.38
CA GLY A 25 -15.52 3.64 -31.98
C GLY A 25 -15.50 3.98 -30.49
N ARG A 26 -16.67 4.31 -29.92
CA ARG A 26 -16.78 4.58 -28.48
C ARG A 26 -16.59 3.32 -27.63
N ALA A 27 -17.10 2.16 -28.08
CA ALA A 27 -16.86 0.87 -27.42
C ALA A 27 -15.39 0.45 -27.49
N VAL A 28 -14.75 0.56 -28.66
CA VAL A 28 -13.32 0.25 -28.87
C VAL A 28 -12.41 1.18 -28.08
N VAL A 29 -12.73 2.48 -27.97
CA VAL A 29 -11.95 3.41 -27.12
C VAL A 29 -12.11 3.09 -25.63
N ILE A 30 -13.32 2.71 -25.19
CA ILE A 30 -13.56 2.27 -23.81
C ILE A 30 -12.78 0.97 -23.53
N GLU A 31 -12.83 -0.02 -24.43
CA GLU A 31 -12.09 -1.28 -24.30
C GLU A 31 -10.57 -1.06 -24.29
N LEU A 32 -10.03 -0.27 -25.22
CA LEU A 32 -8.60 0.09 -25.23
C LEU A 32 -8.17 0.80 -23.95
N SER A 33 -8.99 1.70 -23.42
CA SER A 33 -8.70 2.40 -22.16
C SER A 33 -8.76 1.46 -20.95
N ALA A 34 -9.69 0.51 -20.95
CA ALA A 34 -9.82 -0.49 -19.90
C ALA A 34 -8.67 -1.51 -19.93
N GLU A 35 -8.23 -1.94 -21.12
CA GLU A 35 -7.05 -2.80 -21.30
C GLU A 35 -5.77 -2.10 -20.86
N GLN A 36 -5.58 -0.84 -21.22
CA GLN A 36 -4.44 -0.03 -20.77
C GLN A 36 -4.44 0.17 -19.25
N GLN A 37 -5.60 0.40 -18.65
CA GLN A 37 -5.74 0.54 -17.20
C GLN A 37 -5.49 -0.78 -16.47
N ALA A 38 -6.01 -1.90 -16.98
CA ALA A 38 -5.76 -3.23 -16.42
C ALA A 38 -4.28 -3.62 -16.53
N SER A 39 -3.63 -3.31 -17.65
CA SER A 39 -2.18 -3.48 -17.83
C SER A 39 -1.39 -2.63 -16.83
N ARG A 40 -1.77 -1.36 -16.64
CA ARG A 40 -1.15 -0.46 -15.65
C ARG A 40 -1.28 -0.96 -14.22
N GLU A 41 -2.45 -1.40 -13.80
CA GLU A 41 -2.66 -1.95 -12.45
C GLU A 41 -1.88 -3.27 -12.25
N SER A 42 -1.78 -4.10 -13.30
CA SER A 42 -0.95 -5.31 -13.26
C SER A 42 0.53 -4.98 -13.06
N THR A 43 1.06 -4.02 -13.82
CA THR A 43 2.45 -3.55 -13.67
C THR A 43 2.69 -2.92 -12.31
N LEU A 44 1.74 -2.11 -11.81
CA LEU A 44 1.82 -1.51 -10.49
C LEU A 44 1.90 -2.60 -9.40
N ARG A 45 1.07 -3.63 -9.50
CA ARG A 45 1.08 -4.77 -8.57
C ARG A 45 2.44 -5.49 -8.57
N GLU A 46 2.99 -5.77 -9.74
CA GLU A 46 4.29 -6.43 -9.89
C GLU A 46 5.44 -5.60 -9.28
N LEU A 47 5.42 -4.28 -9.49
CA LEU A 47 6.40 -3.38 -8.90
C LEU A 47 6.28 -3.33 -7.37
N LEU A 48 5.06 -3.27 -6.85
CA LEU A 48 4.81 -3.31 -5.40
C LEU A 48 5.24 -4.64 -4.77
N GLU A 49 4.98 -5.76 -5.44
CA GLU A 49 5.43 -7.08 -5.00
C GLU A 49 6.95 -7.18 -4.98
N THR A 50 7.60 -6.73 -6.06
CA THR A 50 9.07 -6.64 -6.15
C THR A 50 9.64 -5.80 -5.02
N ALA A 51 9.04 -4.65 -4.73
CA ALA A 51 9.48 -3.79 -3.63
C ALA A 51 9.35 -4.48 -2.27
N VAL A 52 8.22 -5.15 -2.01
CA VAL A 52 7.98 -5.89 -0.76
C VAL A 52 9.01 -7.00 -0.57
N LEU A 53 9.34 -7.77 -1.61
CA LEU A 53 10.35 -8.82 -1.54
C LEU A 53 11.74 -8.24 -1.21
N ASN A 54 12.15 -7.20 -1.94
CA ASN A 54 13.46 -6.57 -1.72
C ASN A 54 13.58 -5.84 -0.37
N LEU A 55 12.47 -5.37 0.20
CA LEU A 55 12.46 -4.81 1.56
C LEU A 55 12.76 -5.87 2.65
N ARG A 56 12.51 -7.16 2.38
CA ARG A 56 12.79 -8.25 3.32
C ARG A 56 14.25 -8.70 3.27
N GLU A 57 14.92 -8.49 2.14
CA GLU A 57 16.29 -8.92 1.93
C GLU A 57 17.32 -7.95 2.56
N PRO A 58 18.39 -8.48 3.20
CA PRO A 58 19.55 -7.69 3.57
C PRO A 58 20.17 -7.06 2.31
N GLY A 59 20.29 -5.74 2.29
CA GLY A 59 20.86 -5.02 1.15
C GLY A 59 19.89 -4.74 -0.02
N GLY A 60 18.65 -5.23 0.01
CA GLY A 60 17.66 -5.01 -1.07
C GLY A 60 17.02 -3.61 -1.11
N LEU A 61 17.44 -2.68 -0.25
CA LEU A 61 16.91 -1.31 -0.22
C LEU A 61 17.01 -0.56 -1.56
N PRO A 62 18.13 -0.63 -2.32
CA PRO A 62 18.24 0.07 -3.60
C PRO A 62 17.24 -0.46 -4.64
N ASP A 63 17.05 -1.78 -4.70
CA ASP A 63 16.13 -2.41 -5.66
C ASP A 63 14.66 -2.12 -5.31
N ALA A 64 14.33 -2.13 -4.02
CA ALA A 64 13.02 -1.68 -3.55
C ALA A 64 12.74 -0.22 -3.91
N GLU A 65 13.71 0.68 -3.67
CA GLU A 65 13.58 2.11 -4.03
C GLU A 65 13.43 2.30 -5.55
N ALA A 66 14.16 1.54 -6.36
CA ALA A 66 14.05 1.58 -7.81
C ALA A 66 12.66 1.16 -8.31
N ALA A 67 12.13 0.04 -7.81
CA ALA A 67 10.79 -0.43 -8.15
C ALA A 67 9.70 0.57 -7.73
N LEU A 68 9.80 1.11 -6.51
CA LEU A 68 8.84 2.08 -5.98
C LEU A 68 8.88 3.41 -6.72
N ARG A 69 10.03 3.83 -7.25
CA ARG A 69 10.12 5.03 -8.08
C ARG A 69 9.34 4.86 -9.38
N VAL A 70 9.48 3.72 -10.05
CA VAL A 70 8.67 3.41 -11.25
C VAL A 70 7.19 3.32 -10.88
N ALA A 71 6.86 2.71 -9.75
CA ALA A 71 5.48 2.63 -9.27
C ALA A 71 4.88 4.03 -9.00
N ARG A 72 5.68 4.95 -8.45
CA ARG A 72 5.27 6.35 -8.20
C ARG A 72 5.03 7.12 -9.50
N ASP A 73 5.82 6.86 -10.55
CA ASP A 73 5.60 7.47 -11.87
C ASP A 73 4.27 6.98 -12.49
N LEU A 74 3.85 5.74 -12.19
CA LEU A 74 2.59 5.16 -12.68
C LEU A 74 1.38 5.62 -11.86
N ALA A 75 1.51 5.66 -10.54
CA ALA A 75 0.43 5.95 -9.61
C ALA A 75 0.96 6.82 -8.45
N PRO A 76 1.03 8.16 -8.64
CA PRO A 76 1.69 9.04 -7.69
C PRO A 76 1.01 9.04 -6.33
N ASP A 77 -0.32 9.00 -6.28
CA ASP A 77 -1.07 9.07 -5.02
C ASP A 77 -1.52 7.69 -4.51
N ASP A 78 -0.96 6.59 -5.03
CA ASP A 78 -1.29 5.27 -4.52
C ASP A 78 -0.70 5.07 -3.11
N PRO A 79 -1.53 4.81 -2.10
CA PRO A 79 -1.08 4.71 -0.71
C PRO A 79 -0.10 3.55 -0.50
N ARG A 80 -0.16 2.49 -1.31
CA ARG A 80 0.77 1.35 -1.25
C ARG A 80 2.17 1.76 -1.70
N VAL A 81 2.27 2.63 -2.71
CA VAL A 81 3.54 3.17 -3.21
C VAL A 81 4.15 4.13 -2.18
N LEU A 82 3.32 5.04 -1.68
CA LEU A 82 3.69 6.00 -0.64
C LEU A 82 4.23 5.31 0.61
N ASP A 83 3.51 4.30 1.08
CA ASP A 83 3.89 3.46 2.22
C ASP A 83 5.20 2.69 1.98
N GLY A 84 5.40 2.16 0.78
CA GLY A 84 6.66 1.52 0.39
C GLY A 84 7.84 2.50 0.42
N LEU A 85 7.67 3.71 -0.13
CA LEU A 85 8.71 4.76 -0.11
C LEU A 85 9.02 5.20 1.33
N GLY A 86 7.98 5.36 2.17
CA GLY A 86 8.14 5.63 3.60
C GLY A 86 8.93 4.53 4.30
N SER A 87 8.64 3.26 3.99
CA SER A 87 9.37 2.11 4.54
C SER A 87 10.85 2.10 4.17
N VAL A 88 11.18 2.47 2.92
CA VAL A 88 12.58 2.65 2.49
C VAL A 88 13.27 3.74 3.31
N ARG A 89 12.64 4.91 3.47
CA ARG A 89 13.22 6.02 4.25
C ARG A 89 13.39 5.66 5.72
N PHE A 90 12.43 4.95 6.30
CA PHE A 90 12.51 4.47 7.68
C PHE A 90 13.71 3.53 7.87
N ARG A 91 13.89 2.53 6.99
CA ARG A 91 15.04 1.61 7.04
C ARG A 91 16.39 2.30 6.79
N GLN A 92 16.39 3.45 6.12
CA GLN A 92 17.57 4.32 5.96
C GLN A 92 17.83 5.22 7.19
N GLY A 93 16.99 5.17 8.22
CA GLY A 93 17.07 6.03 9.41
C GLY A 93 16.57 7.46 9.18
N LYS A 94 15.97 7.75 8.02
CA LYS A 94 15.47 9.09 7.65
C LYS A 94 14.04 9.27 8.14
N LEU A 95 13.88 9.40 9.46
CA LEU A 95 12.57 9.37 10.14
C LEU A 95 11.62 10.47 9.65
N ASP A 96 12.09 11.70 9.49
CA ASP A 96 11.25 12.83 9.02
C ASP A 96 10.67 12.58 7.61
N GLN A 97 11.48 12.00 6.72
CA GLN A 97 11.04 11.66 5.37
C GLN A 97 10.08 10.48 5.36
N ALA A 98 10.28 9.50 6.25
CA ALA A 98 9.36 8.39 6.41
C ALA A 98 7.99 8.87 6.90
N GLU A 99 7.98 9.72 7.94
CA GLU A 99 6.78 10.37 8.48
C GLU A 99 5.99 11.12 7.40
N GLN A 100 6.69 11.88 6.56
CA GLN A 100 6.07 12.59 5.44
C GLN A 100 5.34 11.63 4.50
N TYR A 101 5.99 10.57 4.04
CA TYR A 101 5.37 9.62 3.12
C TYR A 101 4.20 8.85 3.75
N PHE A 102 4.29 8.46 5.03
CA PHE A 102 3.17 7.80 5.70
C PHE A 102 1.97 8.75 5.87
N ARG A 103 2.21 10.03 6.14
CA ARG A 103 1.13 11.05 6.15
C ARG A 103 0.54 11.27 4.77
N GLU A 104 1.36 11.32 3.72
CA GLU A 104 0.87 11.38 2.34
C GLU A 104 -0.02 10.15 2.02
N ALA A 105 0.36 8.93 2.43
CA ALA A 105 -0.45 7.73 2.25
C ALA A 105 -1.81 7.84 2.97
N ILE A 106 -1.82 8.37 4.19
CA ILE A 106 -3.07 8.62 4.96
C ILE A 106 -3.93 9.68 4.29
N LEU A 107 -3.33 10.72 3.71
CA LEU A 107 -4.08 11.75 2.98
C LEU A 107 -4.71 11.19 1.69
N ALA A 108 -4.00 10.31 0.99
CA ALA A 108 -4.50 9.66 -0.21
C ALA A 108 -5.63 8.67 0.10
N GLU A 109 -5.47 7.86 1.14
CA GLU A 109 -6.49 6.91 1.61
C GLU A 109 -6.56 6.88 3.14
N PRO A 110 -7.52 7.62 3.76
CA PRO A 110 -7.62 7.70 5.22
C PRO A 110 -7.90 6.37 5.93
N ALA A 111 -8.40 5.37 5.21
CA ALA A 111 -8.68 4.03 5.72
C ALA A 111 -7.48 3.06 5.58
N TYR A 112 -6.37 3.48 4.98
CA TYR A 112 -5.22 2.65 4.72
C TYR A 112 -4.43 2.37 6.02
N ASP A 113 -4.83 1.30 6.71
CA ASP A 113 -4.38 0.94 8.06
C ASP A 113 -2.86 0.74 8.20
N ARG A 114 -2.18 0.32 7.13
CA ARG A 114 -0.73 0.06 7.14
C ARG A 114 0.09 1.33 7.39
N ALA A 115 -0.32 2.48 6.84
CA ALA A 115 0.40 3.73 7.04
C ALA A 115 0.35 4.20 8.50
N TYR A 116 -0.76 3.97 9.22
CA TYR A 116 -0.84 4.25 10.65
C TYR A 116 0.09 3.34 11.46
N ALA A 117 0.17 2.05 11.10
CA ALA A 117 1.08 1.11 11.74
C ALA A 117 2.56 1.49 11.53
N HIS A 118 2.93 1.96 10.33
CA HIS A 118 4.29 2.42 10.07
C HIS A 118 4.60 3.80 10.68
N LEU A 119 3.63 4.72 10.72
CA LEU A 119 3.80 5.98 11.42
C LEU A 119 4.01 5.76 12.94
N ALA A 120 3.40 4.71 13.51
CA ALA A 120 3.67 4.32 14.88
C ALA A 120 5.12 3.84 15.11
N LEU A 121 5.73 3.17 14.13
CA LEU A 121 7.16 2.80 14.21
C LEU A 121 8.05 4.03 14.21
N VAL A 122 7.69 5.08 13.46
CA VAL A 122 8.41 6.36 13.51
C VAL A 122 8.29 7.00 14.89
N ALA A 123 7.08 7.06 15.45
CA ALA A 123 6.85 7.58 16.79
C ALA A 123 7.62 6.80 17.88
N GLU A 124 7.65 5.46 17.77
CA GLU A 124 8.45 4.62 18.66
C GLU A 124 9.96 4.90 18.55
N ALA A 125 10.48 5.05 17.32
CA ALA A 125 11.88 5.43 17.11
C ALA A 125 12.23 6.79 17.72
N GLN A 126 11.26 7.71 17.76
CA GLN A 126 11.34 9.02 18.42
C GLN A 126 11.08 8.96 19.94
N GLN A 127 10.85 7.78 20.51
CA GLN A 127 10.47 7.55 21.92
C GLN A 127 9.11 8.12 22.35
N ASP A 128 8.25 8.52 21.41
CA ASP A 128 6.85 8.87 21.70
C ASP A 128 5.96 7.61 21.70
N LEU A 129 6.08 6.85 22.79
CA LEU A 129 5.33 5.60 22.98
C LEU A 129 3.81 5.84 23.09
N SER A 130 3.40 7.03 23.54
CA SER A 130 1.97 7.38 23.64
C SER A 130 1.36 7.53 22.25
N ALA A 131 2.01 8.30 21.37
CA ALA A 131 1.59 8.43 19.99
C ALA A 131 1.63 7.08 19.24
N ALA A 132 2.67 6.28 19.45
CA ALA A 132 2.77 4.95 18.85
C ALA A 132 1.57 4.06 19.21
N ARG A 133 1.19 3.99 20.49
CA ARG A 133 -0.01 3.22 20.92
C ARG A 133 -1.29 3.75 20.31
N ALA A 134 -1.46 5.07 20.25
CA ALA A 134 -2.66 5.69 19.69
C ALA A 134 -2.81 5.36 18.19
N LEU A 135 -1.71 5.43 17.43
CA LEU A 135 -1.66 5.12 16.00
C LEU A 135 -1.93 3.65 15.72
N LEU A 136 -1.31 2.73 16.47
CA LEU A 136 -1.56 1.30 16.31
C LEU A 136 -3.00 0.92 16.68
N SER A 137 -3.55 1.53 17.73
CA SER A 137 -4.95 1.35 18.10
C SER A 137 -5.90 1.83 17.01
N LEU A 138 -5.55 2.93 16.33
CA LEU A 138 -6.31 3.41 15.17
C LEU A 138 -6.21 2.45 13.99
N ALA A 139 -5.01 1.94 13.68
CA ALA A 139 -4.82 0.93 12.64
C ALA A 139 -5.71 -0.30 12.87
N LEU A 140 -5.81 -0.80 14.11
CA LEU A 140 -6.67 -1.93 14.46
C LEU A 140 -8.17 -1.61 14.42
N ARG A 141 -8.57 -0.35 14.69
CA ARG A 141 -9.97 0.07 14.52
C ARG A 141 -10.36 0.11 13.03
N LEU A 142 -9.45 0.53 12.16
CA LEU A 142 -9.66 0.55 10.71
C LEU A 142 -9.67 -0.87 10.14
N ASN A 143 -8.72 -1.70 10.58
CA ASN A 143 -8.57 -3.07 10.15
C ASN A 143 -8.19 -3.98 11.32
N PRO A 144 -9.16 -4.69 11.93
CA PRO A 144 -8.91 -5.62 13.03
C PRO A 144 -7.96 -6.78 12.69
N MET A 145 -7.76 -7.05 11.38
CA MET A 145 -6.87 -8.10 10.87
C MET A 145 -5.44 -7.62 10.56
N ASN A 146 -5.11 -6.35 10.86
CA ASN A 146 -3.74 -5.89 10.74
C ASN A 146 -2.85 -6.52 11.83
N PHE A 147 -2.29 -7.68 11.50
CA PHE A 147 -1.43 -8.45 12.40
C PHE A 147 -0.14 -7.72 12.77
N ARG A 148 0.38 -6.84 11.90
CA ARG A 148 1.58 -6.02 12.19
C ARG A 148 1.28 -5.00 13.29
N ALA A 149 0.16 -4.31 13.20
CA ALA A 149 -0.28 -3.35 14.21
C ALA A 149 -0.51 -4.05 15.57
N ARG A 150 -1.15 -5.21 15.54
CA ARG A 150 -1.38 -6.05 16.74
C ARG A 150 -0.08 -6.51 17.38
N ASN A 151 0.84 -7.03 16.59
CA ASN A 151 2.17 -7.45 17.05
C ASN A 151 2.95 -6.29 17.68
N ASN A 152 2.91 -5.09 17.07
CA ASN A 152 3.62 -3.93 17.61
C ASN A 152 3.00 -3.43 18.92
N LEU A 153 1.67 -3.50 19.07
CA LEU A 153 1.04 -3.20 20.37
C LEU A 153 1.45 -4.21 21.44
N ALA A 154 1.53 -5.50 21.10
CA ALA A 154 2.00 -6.53 22.02
C ALA A 154 3.44 -6.27 22.49
N LEU A 155 4.35 -5.90 21.56
CA LEU A 155 5.72 -5.48 21.91
C LEU A 155 5.73 -4.28 22.87
N LEU A 156 4.88 -3.29 22.62
CA LEU A 156 4.75 -2.15 23.54
C LEU A 156 4.18 -2.59 24.91
N SER A 157 3.24 -3.53 24.97
CA SER A 157 2.72 -4.07 26.24
C SER A 157 3.78 -4.85 27.02
N LEU A 158 4.66 -5.62 26.36
CA LEU A 158 5.84 -6.22 27.00
C LEU A 158 6.74 -5.17 27.65
N ARG A 159 7.00 -4.05 26.95
CA ARG A 159 7.83 -2.96 27.49
C ARG A 159 7.23 -2.32 28.75
N ASP A 160 5.91 -2.38 28.91
CA ASP A 160 5.21 -1.91 30.12
C ASP A 160 5.15 -2.98 31.24
N GLY A 161 5.72 -4.18 31.03
CA GLY A 161 5.61 -5.30 31.97
C GLY A 161 4.25 -6.02 31.94
N ARG A 162 3.40 -5.73 30.94
CA ARG A 162 2.08 -6.38 30.77
C ARG A 162 2.22 -7.61 29.90
N GLU A 163 2.88 -8.61 30.45
CA GLU A 163 3.32 -9.78 29.71
C GLU A 163 2.16 -10.67 29.24
N GLU A 164 1.22 -11.00 30.13
CA GLU A 164 0.06 -11.84 29.80
C GLU A 164 -0.76 -11.26 28.63
N GLU A 165 -0.96 -9.94 28.63
CA GLU A 165 -1.66 -9.22 27.55
C GLU A 165 -0.90 -9.32 26.22
N ALA A 166 0.43 -9.18 26.26
CA ALA A 166 1.26 -9.25 25.06
C ALA A 166 1.27 -10.67 24.46
N VAL A 167 1.36 -11.70 25.30
CA VAL A 167 1.32 -13.12 24.90
C VAL A 167 0.05 -13.42 24.10
N GLU A 168 -1.11 -12.99 24.60
CA GLU A 168 -2.38 -13.20 23.91
C GLU A 168 -2.41 -12.51 22.54
N GLU A 169 -1.93 -11.27 22.46
CA GLU A 169 -1.93 -10.50 21.21
C GLU A 169 -0.92 -11.04 20.18
N PHE A 170 0.22 -11.58 20.60
CA PHE A 170 1.15 -12.28 19.69
C PHE A 170 0.52 -13.52 19.07
N LEU A 171 -0.18 -14.32 19.87
CA LEU A 171 -0.88 -15.51 19.37
C LEU A 171 -1.96 -15.14 18.35
N ARG A 172 -2.74 -14.07 18.62
CA ARG A 172 -3.76 -13.56 17.69
C ARG A 172 -3.14 -12.99 16.41
N ALA A 173 -2.01 -12.29 16.50
CA ALA A 173 -1.28 -11.79 15.34
C ALA A 173 -0.78 -12.94 14.45
N TYR A 174 -0.20 -13.98 15.04
CA TYR A 174 0.25 -15.18 14.33
C TYR A 174 -0.90 -15.92 13.65
N GLN A 175 -2.04 -16.11 14.34
CA GLN A 175 -3.23 -16.75 13.77
C GLN A 175 -3.78 -16.04 12.54
N THR A 176 -3.65 -14.72 12.49
CA THR A 176 -4.16 -13.89 11.39
C THR A 176 -3.20 -13.87 10.19
N ALA A 177 -1.89 -13.82 10.44
CA ALA A 177 -0.88 -13.76 9.38
C ALA A 177 -0.65 -15.11 8.68
N GLY A 178 -0.72 -16.21 9.44
CA GLY A 178 -0.28 -17.52 8.99
C GLY A 178 1.24 -17.73 9.14
N PRO A 179 1.72 -18.96 8.88
CA PRO A 179 3.15 -19.31 8.99
C PRO A 179 4.00 -18.63 7.90
N GLY A 180 5.27 -18.32 8.20
CA GLY A 180 6.23 -17.75 7.22
C GLY A 180 6.65 -16.29 7.46
N ASP A 181 6.15 -15.62 8.50
CA ASP A 181 6.74 -14.39 9.02
C ASP A 181 7.60 -14.74 10.25
N VAL A 182 8.92 -14.77 10.08
CA VAL A 182 9.91 -15.15 11.10
C VAL A 182 9.78 -14.28 12.36
N VAL A 183 9.39 -13.01 12.23
CA VAL A 183 9.20 -12.11 13.37
C VAL A 183 8.01 -12.58 14.21
N LEU A 184 6.91 -12.98 13.57
CA LEU A 184 5.74 -13.50 14.29
C LEU A 184 5.99 -14.87 14.88
N GLU A 185 6.79 -15.72 14.23
CA GLU A 185 7.20 -17.02 14.78
C GLU A 185 8.04 -16.83 16.05
N PHE A 186 9.00 -15.90 16.02
CA PHE A 186 9.82 -15.55 17.17
C PHE A 186 8.99 -14.92 18.31
N ASN A 187 8.13 -13.94 18.00
CA ASN A 187 7.29 -13.32 19.03
C ASN A 187 6.27 -14.31 19.60
N ARG A 188 5.82 -15.30 18.82
CA ARG A 188 5.03 -16.43 19.31
C ARG A 188 5.85 -17.36 20.20
N SER A 189 7.12 -17.63 19.92
CA SER A 189 7.92 -18.50 20.80
C SER A 189 8.14 -17.85 22.16
N LEU A 190 8.39 -16.54 22.20
CA LEU A 190 8.42 -15.75 23.44
C LEU A 190 7.12 -15.87 24.25
N ALA A 191 5.99 -16.11 23.57
CA ALA A 191 4.69 -16.26 24.19
C ALA A 191 4.40 -17.67 24.74
N VAL A 192 5.21 -18.67 24.38
CA VAL A 192 4.99 -20.09 24.72
C VAL A 192 6.09 -20.65 25.63
N GLU A 193 7.26 -20.01 25.69
CA GLU A 193 8.29 -20.40 26.66
C GLU A 193 7.84 -20.05 28.09
N PRO A 194 7.93 -20.99 29.05
CA PRO A 194 7.64 -20.67 30.44
C PRO A 194 8.66 -19.65 30.93
N GLN A 195 8.19 -18.48 31.33
CA GLN A 195 8.97 -17.51 32.10
C GLN A 195 9.36 -18.18 33.43
N ASN A 196 10.53 -18.82 33.43
CA ASN A 196 11.06 -19.45 34.63
C ASN A 196 11.58 -18.34 35.56
N PRO A 197 11.18 -18.34 36.84
CA PRO A 197 11.51 -17.27 37.80
C PRO A 197 13.00 -17.19 38.13
#